data_AF-A0A2I1GEX8-F1
#
_entry.id   AF-A0A2I1GEX8-F1
#
_cell.length_a   1.000
_cell.length_b   1.000
_cell.length_c   1.000
_cell.angle_alpha   90.00
_cell.angle_beta   90.00
_cell.angle_gamma   90.00
#
_symmetry.space_group_name_H-M   'P 1'
#
loop_
_entity.id
_entity.type
_entity.pdbx_description
1 polymer ?
#
loop_
_entity_poly.entity_id
_entity_poly.type
_entity_poly.pdbx_seq_one_letter_code
_entity_poly.pdbx_strand_id
1 'polypeptide(L)'
;MGNTNSTLKSKILTCSCKKRTTNPNEPQQPEILNLEEGNLRKPKTTYHLSNHCDEDIDRQYFNHFFRRHVFQNSFSAPIEKKLIEGECKILDVGCGPGTWLIDLANKYEDSNFFGIDIKSVYPSEAIPENLEFVEADIFNGLPFPDGEFDFVHQEVMGLIIKAIQWDFVISELIRYIK
;
A
#
# COMPACT_ATOMS: atom_id res chain seq x y z
N MET A 1 -49.54 -15.12 10.42
CA MET A 1 -48.77 -16.36 10.62
C MET A 1 -47.30 -16.04 10.42
N GLY A 2 -46.57 -15.76 11.50
CA GLY A 2 -45.12 -15.49 11.47
C GLY A 2 -44.39 -16.70 12.03
N ASN A 3 -43.53 -17.32 11.22
CA ASN A 3 -42.68 -18.43 11.65
C ASN A 3 -41.43 -17.87 12.35
N THR A 4 -41.22 -18.34 13.58
CA THR A 4 -40.01 -18.22 14.39
C THR A 4 -39.02 -19.32 13.95
N ASN A 5 -37.87 -18.97 13.36
CA ASN A 5 -36.58 -19.68 13.50
C ASN A 5 -35.56 -19.21 12.46
N SER A 6 -34.62 -18.35 12.86
CA SER A 6 -33.20 -18.45 12.45
C SER A 6 -32.38 -17.47 13.28
N THR A 7 -31.45 -17.99 14.07
CA THR A 7 -30.59 -17.23 14.99
C THR A 7 -29.15 -17.31 14.49
N LEU A 8 -28.61 -16.24 13.91
CA LEU A 8 -27.19 -16.13 13.59
C LEU A 8 -26.50 -15.31 14.69
N LYS A 9 -25.68 -15.99 15.49
CA LYS A 9 -24.86 -15.38 16.56
C LYS A 9 -23.69 -14.62 15.94
N SER A 10 -23.67 -13.30 16.08
CA SER A 10 -22.48 -12.48 15.82
C SER A 10 -21.43 -12.73 16.91
N LYS A 11 -20.28 -13.32 16.55
CA LYS A 11 -19.09 -13.34 17.42
C LYS A 11 -18.42 -11.98 17.34
N ILE A 12 -18.68 -11.12 18.31
CA ILE A 12 -17.84 -9.95 18.58
C ILE A 12 -16.61 -10.46 19.34
N LEU A 13 -15.42 -10.41 18.73
CA LEU A 13 -14.17 -10.57 19.49
C LEU A 13 -13.95 -9.29 20.30
N THR A 14 -14.40 -9.30 21.55
CA THR A 14 -14.06 -8.28 22.54
C THR A 14 -12.65 -8.53 23.08
N CYS A 15 -11.76 -7.54 22.95
CA CYS A 15 -10.49 -7.50 23.67
C CYS A 15 -10.79 -7.46 25.19
N SER A 16 -10.24 -8.40 25.95
CA SER A 16 -10.55 -8.59 27.37
C SER A 16 -9.72 -7.66 28.24
N CYS A 17 -10.35 -6.63 28.80
CA CYS A 17 -9.81 -5.87 29.94
C CYS A 17 -10.65 -6.19 31.19
N LYS A 18 -10.02 -6.82 32.19
CA LYS A 18 -10.67 -7.29 33.43
C LYS A 18 -11.36 -6.14 34.17
N LYS A 19 -12.68 -6.21 34.37
CA LYS A 19 -13.41 -5.32 35.29
C LYS A 19 -13.16 -5.75 36.74
N ARG A 20 -12.59 -4.84 37.55
CA ARG A 20 -12.53 -4.97 39.01
C ARG A 20 -13.77 -4.30 39.59
N THR A 21 -14.50 -5.00 40.46
CA THR A 21 -15.69 -4.52 41.17
C THR A 21 -15.31 -3.47 42.21
N THR A 22 -15.96 -2.30 42.22
CA THR A 22 -15.80 -1.28 43.28
C THR A 22 -16.97 -1.28 44.25
N ASN A 23 -16.66 -1.18 45.54
CA ASN A 23 -17.58 -1.10 46.68
C ASN A 23 -18.06 0.38 46.85
N PRO A 24 -19.33 0.68 47.21
CA PRO A 24 -19.90 2.03 47.02
C PRO A 24 -19.52 3.16 48.01
N ASN A 25 -18.59 2.97 48.95
CA ASN A 25 -18.39 3.92 50.06
C ASN A 25 -16.93 4.36 50.27
N GLU A 26 -16.33 5.07 49.29
CA GLU A 26 -15.07 5.80 49.51
C GLU A 26 -15.16 7.20 48.84
N PRO A 27 -14.75 8.29 49.54
CA PRO A 27 -14.93 9.65 49.05
C PRO A 27 -14.06 9.94 47.82
N GLN A 28 -14.69 10.48 46.77
CA GLN A 28 -14.04 10.85 45.51
C GLN A 28 -13.13 12.07 45.69
N GLN A 29 -11.83 11.87 45.62
CA GLN A 29 -10.85 12.93 45.37
C GLN A 29 -10.56 12.94 43.86
N PRO A 30 -10.49 14.11 43.19
CA PRO A 30 -10.32 14.15 41.74
C PRO A 30 -8.96 13.57 41.36
N GLU A 31 -8.96 12.35 40.80
CA GLU A 31 -7.80 11.80 40.10
C GLU A 31 -7.54 12.68 38.88
N ILE A 32 -6.50 13.50 38.98
CA ILE A 32 -5.86 14.11 37.83
C ILE A 32 -5.41 12.93 36.95
N LEU A 33 -6.04 12.76 35.78
CA LEU A 33 -5.55 11.86 34.75
C LEU A 33 -4.15 12.36 34.35
N ASN A 34 -3.14 11.73 34.93
CA ASN A 34 -1.79 11.79 34.41
C ASN A 34 -1.85 11.12 33.04
N LEU A 35 -2.02 11.92 32.00
CA LEU A 35 -1.62 11.57 30.65
C LEU A 35 -0.10 11.42 30.70
N GLU A 36 0.35 10.24 31.11
CA GLU A 36 1.68 9.80 30.71
C GLU A 36 1.64 9.73 29.19
N GLU A 37 2.13 10.79 28.54
CA GLU A 37 2.59 10.75 27.17
C GLU A 37 3.71 9.72 27.11
N GLY A 38 3.30 8.45 27.07
CA GLY A 38 4.13 7.32 26.76
C GLY A 38 4.80 7.66 25.45
N ASN A 39 6.09 7.92 25.55
CA ASN A 39 6.99 8.35 24.50
C ASN A 39 7.12 7.22 23.47
N LEU A 40 6.05 6.94 22.72
CA LEU A 40 6.09 6.28 21.44
C LEU A 40 6.81 7.26 20.52
N ARG A 41 8.13 7.26 20.62
CA ARG A 41 8.99 7.72 19.54
C ARG A 41 8.60 6.86 18.35
N LYS A 42 7.62 7.33 17.56
CA LYS A 42 7.41 6.83 16.21
C LYS A 42 8.79 6.90 15.58
N PRO A 43 9.33 5.77 15.06
CA PRO A 43 10.64 5.78 14.45
C PRO A 43 10.66 6.94 13.46
N LYS A 44 11.73 7.74 13.48
CA LYS A 44 11.86 8.91 12.61
C LYS A 44 11.75 8.39 11.18
N THR A 45 10.56 8.46 10.62
CA THR A 45 10.26 7.88 9.33
C THR A 45 11.10 8.65 8.32
N THR A 46 11.70 7.94 7.38
CA THR A 46 12.39 8.57 6.25
C THR A 46 11.41 9.44 5.43
N TYR A 47 10.09 9.26 5.65
CA TYR A 47 8.97 9.71 4.83
C TYR A 47 7.77 10.22 5.67
N HIS A 48 6.83 10.98 5.09
CA HIS A 48 5.71 11.56 5.86
C HIS A 48 4.52 10.63 6.09
N LEU A 49 4.33 9.59 5.26
CA LEU A 49 3.30 8.55 5.42
C LEU A 49 3.94 7.18 5.63
N SER A 50 3.37 6.38 6.52
CA SER A 50 3.75 4.99 6.74
C SER A 50 2.95 4.04 5.84
N ASN A 51 3.47 2.80 5.73
CA ASN A 51 2.79 1.62 5.23
C ASN A 51 2.88 0.52 6.31
N HIS A 52 2.45 0.81 7.54
CA HIS A 52 2.73 -0.08 8.71
C HIS A 52 1.49 -0.65 9.38
N CYS A 53 0.29 -0.21 8.98
CA CYS A 53 -0.96 -0.72 9.49
C CYS A 53 -1.96 -0.94 8.35
N ASP A 54 -3.00 -1.72 8.64
CA ASP A 54 -4.06 -2.05 7.67
C ASP A 54 -4.75 -0.79 7.12
N GLU A 55 -4.88 0.27 7.93
CA GLU A 55 -5.45 1.54 7.48
C GLU A 55 -4.63 2.22 6.38
N ASP A 56 -3.30 2.08 6.40
CA ASP A 56 -2.42 2.63 5.36
C ASP A 56 -2.59 1.89 4.02
N ILE A 57 -2.92 0.59 4.09
CA ILE A 57 -3.19 -0.27 2.92
C ILE A 57 -4.58 0.05 2.35
N ASP A 58 -5.60 0.18 3.20
CA ASP A 58 -6.96 0.56 2.79
C ASP A 58 -6.99 1.90 2.06
N ARG A 59 -6.20 2.88 2.52
CA ARG A 59 -6.00 4.17 1.82
C ARG A 59 -5.50 3.96 0.40
N GLN A 60 -4.55 3.05 0.17
CA GLN A 60 -3.96 2.79 -1.14
C GLN A 60 -4.95 2.09 -2.07
N TYR A 61 -5.68 1.08 -1.56
CA TYR A 61 -6.79 0.46 -2.30
C TYR A 61 -7.82 1.51 -2.73
N PHE A 62 -8.26 2.34 -1.79
CA PHE A 62 -9.22 3.40 -2.08
C PHE A 62 -8.72 4.35 -3.16
N ASN A 63 -7.46 4.81 -3.07
CA ASN A 63 -6.86 5.71 -4.05
C ASN A 63 -6.85 5.10 -5.46
N HIS A 64 -6.43 3.84 -5.59
CA HIS A 64 -6.40 3.13 -6.87
C HIS A 64 -7.80 3.06 -7.51
N PHE A 65 -8.79 2.54 -6.76
CA PHE A 65 -10.15 2.41 -7.29
C PHE A 65 -10.81 3.76 -7.56
N PHE A 66 -10.58 4.76 -6.71
CA PHE A 66 -11.07 6.11 -6.91
C PHE A 66 -10.51 6.73 -8.19
N ARG A 67 -9.19 6.65 -8.42
CA ARG A 67 -8.55 7.15 -9.64
C ARG A 67 -9.05 6.42 -10.88
N ARG A 68 -9.07 5.09 -10.85
CA ARG A 68 -9.59 4.27 -11.95
C ARG A 68 -11.03 4.64 -12.29
N HIS A 69 -11.86 4.95 -11.28
CA HIS A 69 -13.22 5.42 -11.47
C HIS A 69 -13.29 6.84 -12.06
N VAL A 70 -12.47 7.78 -11.58
CA VAL A 70 -12.50 9.17 -12.10
C VAL A 70 -11.98 9.23 -13.55
N PHE A 71 -10.89 8.54 -13.84
CA PHE A 71 -10.22 8.60 -15.16
C PHE A 71 -10.72 7.55 -16.14
N GLN A 72 -11.50 6.56 -15.69
CA GLN A 72 -11.96 5.41 -16.48
C GLN A 72 -10.81 4.64 -17.15
N ASN A 73 -9.59 4.80 -16.64
CA ASN A 73 -8.38 4.17 -17.12
C ASN A 73 -7.36 4.04 -15.98
N SER A 74 -6.43 3.08 -16.11
CA SER A 74 -5.38 2.82 -15.12
C SER A 74 -4.09 3.59 -15.38
N PHE A 75 -3.90 4.11 -16.59
CA PHE A 75 -2.73 4.89 -16.99
C PHE A 75 -3.11 5.90 -18.08
N SER A 76 -2.27 6.92 -18.29
CA SER A 76 -2.47 7.94 -19.35
C SER A 76 -1.41 7.90 -20.45
N ALA A 77 -0.34 7.11 -20.27
CA ALA A 77 0.70 6.97 -21.28
C ALA A 77 0.19 6.18 -22.50
N PRO A 78 0.64 6.48 -23.73
CA PRO A 78 0.20 5.81 -24.95
C PRO A 78 0.87 4.44 -25.14
N ILE A 79 0.77 3.56 -24.13
CA ILE A 79 1.44 2.26 -24.07
C ILE A 79 0.49 1.07 -24.30
N GLU A 80 -0.83 1.30 -24.32
CA GLU A 80 -1.83 0.22 -24.38
C GLU A 80 -1.64 -0.70 -25.58
N LYS A 81 -1.31 -0.13 -26.75
CA LYS A 81 -1.02 -0.94 -27.94
C LYS A 81 0.10 -1.94 -27.68
N LYS A 82 1.22 -1.50 -27.09
CA LYS A 82 2.34 -2.39 -26.80
C LYS A 82 1.99 -3.41 -25.70
N LEU A 83 1.19 -3.02 -24.71
CA LEU A 83 0.71 -3.94 -23.66
C LEU A 83 -0.12 -5.09 -24.25
N ILE A 84 -0.94 -4.81 -25.26
CA ILE A 84 -1.78 -5.79 -25.97
C ILE A 84 -0.94 -6.64 -26.94
N GLU A 85 0.03 -6.04 -27.63
CA GLU A 85 0.93 -6.77 -28.55
C GLU A 85 1.84 -7.75 -27.80
N GLY A 86 2.00 -7.58 -26.49
CA GLY A 86 2.90 -8.37 -25.65
C GLY A 86 4.32 -7.79 -25.63
N GLU A 87 5.20 -8.40 -24.83
CA GLU A 87 6.63 -8.06 -24.73
C GLU A 87 6.97 -6.73 -24.02
N CYS A 88 6.00 -6.05 -23.41
CA CYS A 88 6.31 -4.90 -22.56
C CYS A 88 6.84 -5.32 -21.20
N LYS A 89 7.83 -4.58 -20.71
CA LYS A 89 8.26 -4.63 -19.31
C LYS A 89 7.83 -3.36 -18.58
N ILE A 90 7.08 -3.52 -17.51
CA ILE A 90 6.51 -2.43 -16.73
C ILE A 90 7.03 -2.49 -15.30
N LEU A 91 7.52 -1.37 -14.80
CA LEU A 91 7.99 -1.21 -13.42
C LEU A 91 7.09 -0.24 -12.66
N ASP A 92 6.68 -0.59 -11.45
CA ASP A 92 6.05 0.31 -10.49
C ASP A 92 6.95 0.49 -9.26
N VAL A 93 7.36 1.72 -8.99
CA VAL A 93 8.31 2.06 -7.91
C VAL A 93 7.57 2.67 -6.72
N GLY A 94 7.61 1.98 -5.59
CA GLY A 94 6.76 2.26 -4.42
C GLY A 94 5.38 1.65 -4.59
N CYS A 95 5.31 0.39 -5.06
CA CYS A 95 4.07 -0.26 -5.48
C CYS A 95 3.11 -0.57 -4.32
N GLY A 96 3.57 -0.49 -3.06
CA GLY A 96 2.77 -0.80 -1.88
C GLY A 96 2.12 -2.19 -1.99
N PRO A 97 0.78 -2.31 -1.84
CA PRO A 97 0.09 -3.59 -1.95
C PRO A 97 0.04 -4.15 -3.38
N GLY A 98 0.53 -3.40 -4.38
CA GLY A 98 0.64 -3.86 -5.76
C GLY A 98 -0.69 -3.93 -6.52
N THR A 99 -1.76 -3.32 -6.00
CA THR A 99 -3.12 -3.40 -6.58
C THR A 99 -3.16 -2.96 -8.04
N TRP A 100 -2.45 -1.88 -8.37
CA TRP A 100 -2.35 -1.39 -9.73
C TRP A 100 -1.68 -2.40 -10.66
N LEU A 101 -0.58 -3.01 -10.22
CA LEU A 101 0.12 -4.06 -10.98
C LEU A 101 -0.73 -5.31 -11.15
N ILE A 102 -1.40 -5.79 -10.09
CA ILE A 102 -2.26 -6.97 -10.15
C ILE A 102 -3.39 -6.76 -11.15
N ASP A 103 -4.02 -5.58 -11.16
CA ASP A 103 -5.07 -5.25 -12.12
C ASP A 103 -4.57 -5.25 -13.58
N LEU A 104 -3.35 -4.75 -13.81
CA LEU A 104 -2.76 -4.71 -15.15
C LEU A 104 -2.25 -6.08 -15.61
N ALA A 105 -1.60 -6.82 -14.73
CA ALA A 105 -1.08 -8.15 -14.99
C ALA A 105 -2.19 -9.13 -15.39
N ASN A 106 -3.34 -9.06 -14.70
CA ASN A 106 -4.55 -9.83 -15.07
C ASN A 106 -5.20 -9.35 -16.37
N LYS A 107 -5.00 -8.09 -16.79
CA LYS A 107 -5.58 -7.55 -18.03
C LYS A 107 -4.70 -7.84 -19.24
N TYR A 108 -3.38 -7.83 -19.07
CA TYR A 108 -2.39 -7.92 -20.15
C TYR A 108 -1.43 -9.09 -19.87
N GLU A 109 -1.92 -10.30 -20.10
CA GLU A 109 -1.21 -11.55 -19.77
C GLU A 109 0.11 -11.73 -20.53
N ASP A 110 0.23 -11.12 -21.72
CA ASP A 110 1.42 -11.22 -22.58
C ASP A 110 2.52 -10.18 -22.28
N SER A 111 2.34 -9.35 -21.24
CA SER A 111 3.33 -8.37 -20.77
C SER A 111 3.84 -8.74 -19.38
N ASN A 112 5.05 -8.29 -19.03
CA ASN A 112 5.67 -8.55 -17.73
C ASN A 112 5.65 -7.31 -16.82
N PHE A 113 5.31 -7.55 -15.56
CA PHE A 113 5.09 -6.53 -14.56
C PHE A 113 6.03 -6.74 -13.37
N PHE A 114 6.57 -5.64 -12.85
CA PHE A 114 7.54 -5.65 -11.78
C PHE A 114 7.16 -4.58 -10.76
N GLY A 115 7.02 -4.98 -9.49
CA GLY A 115 6.72 -4.08 -8.38
C GLY A 115 7.87 -4.00 -7.40
N ILE A 116 8.30 -2.78 -7.10
CA ILE A 116 9.27 -2.52 -6.03
C ILE A 116 8.60 -1.76 -4.90
N ASP A 117 8.83 -2.21 -3.67
CA ASP A 117 8.59 -1.42 -2.48
C ASP A 117 9.68 -1.69 -1.44
N ILE A 118 9.90 -0.74 -0.53
CA ILE A 118 10.84 -0.92 0.58
C ILE A 118 10.34 -1.95 1.60
N LYS A 119 9.05 -2.27 1.56
CA LYS A 119 8.43 -3.29 2.39
C LYS A 119 7.51 -4.17 1.58
N SER A 120 7.64 -5.48 1.77
CA SER A 120 6.67 -6.45 1.28
C SER A 120 5.32 -6.31 1.99
N VAL A 121 4.41 -5.53 1.41
CA VAL A 121 3.01 -5.36 1.85
C VAL A 121 1.99 -5.86 0.81
N TYR A 122 2.48 -6.40 -0.30
CA TYR A 122 1.70 -7.07 -1.33
C TYR A 122 1.27 -8.49 -0.89
N PRO A 123 0.18 -9.03 -1.45
CA PRO A 123 -0.32 -10.35 -1.06
C PRO A 123 0.70 -11.46 -1.42
N SER A 124 0.77 -12.50 -0.60
CA SER A 124 1.62 -13.69 -0.85
C SER A 124 0.95 -14.75 -1.73
N GLU A 125 -0.35 -14.62 -1.96
CA GLU A 125 -1.17 -15.57 -2.72
C GLU A 125 -1.85 -14.83 -3.88
N ALA A 126 -2.25 -15.59 -4.91
CA ALA A 126 -2.98 -15.06 -6.08
C ALA A 126 -2.22 -13.96 -6.87
N ILE A 127 -0.89 -14.03 -6.91
CA ILE A 127 -0.07 -13.19 -7.78
C ILE A 127 -0.08 -13.80 -9.20
N PRO A 128 -0.41 -13.02 -10.25
CA PRO A 128 -0.31 -13.47 -11.64
C PRO A 128 1.11 -13.93 -12.01
N GLU A 129 1.24 -14.93 -12.89
CA GLU A 129 2.56 -15.49 -13.27
C GLU A 129 3.47 -14.49 -13.97
N ASN A 130 2.89 -13.47 -14.60
CA ASN A 130 3.60 -12.39 -15.29
C ASN A 130 3.93 -11.19 -14.38
N LEU A 131 3.77 -11.32 -13.06
CA LEU A 131 4.02 -10.27 -12.07
C LEU A 131 5.06 -10.72 -11.02
N GLU A 132 6.14 -9.97 -10.91
CA GLU A 132 7.18 -10.15 -9.89
C GLU A 132 7.22 -8.97 -8.92
N PHE A 133 7.33 -9.26 -7.62
CA PHE A 133 7.57 -8.24 -6.60
C PHE A 133 8.95 -8.41 -5.97
N VAL A 134 9.67 -7.30 -5.80
CA VAL A 134 11.00 -7.29 -5.19
C VAL A 134 11.05 -6.21 -4.10
N GLU A 135 11.51 -6.59 -2.91
CA GLU A 135 11.74 -5.65 -1.82
C GLU A 135 13.06 -4.90 -2.07
N ALA A 136 12.98 -3.60 -2.34
CA ALA A 136 14.16 -2.76 -2.56
C ALA A 136 13.88 -1.29 -2.22
N ASP A 137 14.94 -0.57 -1.83
CA ASP A 137 14.88 0.87 -1.62
C ASP A 137 15.42 1.59 -2.86
N ILE A 138 14.60 2.46 -3.45
CA ILE A 138 14.98 3.28 -4.61
C ILE A 138 16.26 4.10 -4.36
N PHE A 139 16.54 4.47 -3.11
CA PHE A 139 17.74 5.24 -2.75
C PHE A 139 19.04 4.42 -2.77
N ASN A 140 18.94 3.09 -2.85
CA ASN A 140 20.09 2.19 -2.96
C ASN A 140 20.30 1.67 -4.39
N GLY A 141 19.47 2.10 -5.34
CA GLY A 141 19.38 1.52 -6.68
C GLY A 141 18.54 0.24 -6.70
N LEU A 142 17.84 0.03 -7.82
CA LEU A 142 17.02 -1.15 -8.07
C LEU A 142 17.83 -2.28 -8.72
N PRO A 143 17.50 -3.56 -8.47
CA PRO A 143 18.22 -4.72 -8.98
C PRO A 143 17.91 -5.03 -10.45
N PHE A 144 17.86 -4.01 -11.30
CA PHE A 144 17.58 -4.12 -12.73
C PHE A 144 18.67 -3.44 -13.56
N PRO A 145 18.87 -3.87 -14.82
CA PRO A 145 19.70 -3.14 -15.77
C PRO A 145 19.14 -1.76 -16.13
N ASP A 146 20.01 -0.85 -16.59
CA ASP A 146 19.60 0.42 -17.21
C ASP A 146 18.82 0.13 -18.51
N GLY A 147 17.78 0.93 -18.78
CA GLY A 147 16.96 0.77 -19.99
C GLY A 147 16.22 -0.56 -20.10
N GLU A 148 15.87 -1.19 -18.99
CA GLU A 148 15.19 -2.49 -18.97
C GLU A 148 13.68 -2.38 -19.29
N PHE A 149 13.03 -1.26 -18.93
CA PHE A 149 11.57 -1.13 -18.91
C PHE A 149 11.03 -0.22 -20.01
N ASP A 150 9.90 -0.60 -20.60
CA ASP A 150 9.14 0.22 -21.56
C ASP A 150 8.31 1.30 -20.89
N PHE A 151 7.92 1.07 -19.63
CA PHE A 151 7.16 2.01 -18.83
C PHE A 151 7.54 1.90 -17.37
N VAL A 152 7.90 3.03 -16.76
CA VAL A 152 8.11 3.15 -15.33
C VAL A 152 7.01 4.04 -14.76
N HIS A 153 6.32 3.50 -13.76
CA HIS A 153 5.23 4.12 -13.06
C HIS A 153 5.63 4.42 -11.61
N GLN A 154 5.07 5.50 -11.07
CA GLN A 154 5.14 5.83 -9.66
C GLN A 154 3.92 6.66 -9.28
N GLU A 155 3.24 6.28 -8.20
CA GLU A 155 2.05 7.00 -7.73
C GLU A 155 2.16 7.40 -6.26
N VAL A 156 1.59 8.57 -5.90
CA VAL A 156 1.41 9.06 -4.51
C VAL A 156 2.70 9.15 -3.66
N MET A 157 3.87 9.04 -4.27
CA MET A 157 5.15 9.15 -3.55
C MET A 157 5.49 10.59 -3.10
N GLY A 158 4.72 11.59 -3.55
CA GLY A 158 4.82 13.01 -3.12
C GLY A 158 4.65 13.23 -1.62
N LEU A 159 3.90 12.36 -0.93
CA LEU A 159 3.70 12.41 0.52
C LEU A 159 4.69 11.53 1.27
N ILE A 160 5.65 10.93 0.56
CA ILE A 160 6.61 10.00 1.11
C ILE A 160 7.99 10.63 0.94
N ILE A 161 8.40 10.88 -0.30
CA ILE A 161 9.71 11.41 -0.69
C ILE A 161 9.83 12.90 -0.38
N LYS A 162 10.95 13.32 0.21
CA LYS A 162 11.22 14.73 0.53
C LYS A 162 11.52 15.52 -0.74
N ALA A 163 11.17 16.81 -0.74
CA ALA A 163 11.41 17.74 -1.85
C ALA A 163 12.83 17.64 -2.45
N ILE A 164 13.87 17.59 -1.60
CA ILE A 164 15.28 17.56 -2.00
C ILE A 164 15.73 16.22 -2.62
N GLN A 165 14.93 15.17 -2.50
CA GLN A 165 15.27 13.83 -2.98
C GLN A 165 14.75 13.56 -4.39
N TRP A 166 13.86 14.40 -4.91
CA TRP A 166 13.19 14.16 -6.20
C TRP A 166 14.14 14.19 -7.39
N ASP A 167 15.18 15.01 -7.37
CA ASP A 167 16.17 15.05 -8.46
C ASP A 167 16.84 13.67 -8.63
N PHE A 168 17.21 13.04 -7.52
CA PHE A 168 17.78 11.70 -7.52
C PHE A 168 16.74 10.66 -7.98
N VAL A 169 15.54 10.68 -7.41
CA VAL A 169 14.49 9.70 -7.73
C VAL A 169 14.10 9.77 -9.19
N ILE A 170 13.87 10.96 -9.74
CA ILE A 170 13.54 11.13 -11.16
C ILE A 170 14.68 10.64 -12.04
N SER A 171 15.94 10.91 -11.67
CA SER A 171 17.10 10.42 -12.41
C SER A 171 17.13 8.88 -12.45
N GLU A 172 16.83 8.23 -11.32
CA GLU A 172 16.73 6.77 -11.26
C GLU A 172 15.57 6.23 -12.09
N LEU A 173 14.37 6.82 -12.00
CA LEU A 173 13.23 6.39 -12.81
C LEU A 173 13.55 6.49 -14.31
N ILE A 174 14.21 7.56 -14.74
CA ILE A 174 14.63 7.74 -16.14
C ILE A 174 15.69 6.70 -16.53
N ARG A 175 16.66 6.40 -15.66
CA ARG A 175 17.73 5.43 -15.93
C ARG A 175 17.19 4.04 -16.31
N TYR A 176 16.04 3.66 -15.75
CA TYR A 176 15.42 2.36 -16.00
C TYR A 176 14.52 2.30 -17.24
N ILE A 177 14.15 3.45 -17.82
CA ILE A 177 13.30 3.53 -19.01
C ILE A 177 14.17 3.37 -20.28
N LYS A 178 13.67 2.59 -21.26
CA LYS A 178 14.24 2.43 -22.61
C LYS A 178 14.25 3.71 -23.44
#